data_AF-A0A0C2ZDH7-F1
#
_entry.id   AF-A0A0C2ZDH7-F1
#
_cell.length_a   1.000
_cell.length_b   1.000
_cell.length_c   1.000
_cell.angle_alpha   90.00
_cell.angle_beta   90.00
_cell.angle_gamma   90.00
#
_symmetry.space_group_name_H-M   'P 1'
#
loop_
_entity.id
_entity.type
_entity.pdbx_description
1 polymer ?
#
loop_
_entity_poly.entity_id
_entity_poly.type
_entity_poly.pdbx_seq_one_letter_code
_entity_poly.pdbx_strand_id
1 'polypeptide(L)'
;MRKHGLKWSYTLLSNNELDLLVRTFKRHKLESGFCYLLGHLWRQGIRVQHKRIWQSLRHVDRLGQRLQERCVIQCRVYRIKRSNALWHIDRHHKLI
;
A
#
# COMPACT_ATOMS: atom_id res chain seq x y z
N MET A 1 9.88 22.85 5.88
CA MET A 1 8.96 21.88 6.51
C MET A 1 9.34 21.42 7.93
N ARG A 2 10.59 21.52 8.40
CA ARG A 2 10.92 21.48 9.85
C ARG A 2 10.32 22.64 10.67
N LYS A 3 9.76 23.65 10.00
CA LYS A 3 9.20 24.89 10.57
C LYS A 3 7.96 24.71 11.46
N HIS A 4 7.29 23.55 11.47
CA HIS A 4 6.02 23.35 12.19
C HIS A 4 6.07 22.38 13.38
N GLY A 5 7.26 22.02 13.91
CA GLY A 5 7.36 21.21 15.14
C GLY A 5 6.86 19.77 15.04
N LEU A 6 6.42 19.31 13.86
CA LEU A 6 5.96 17.93 13.64
C LEU A 6 7.15 16.96 13.75
N LYS A 7 7.27 16.30 14.90
CA LYS A 7 8.29 15.30 15.19
C LYS A 7 7.87 13.97 14.56
N TRP A 8 8.38 13.70 13.36
CA TRP A 8 8.16 12.44 12.65
C TRP A 8 9.03 11.32 13.26
N SER A 9 8.76 10.91 14.50
CA SER A 9 9.37 9.71 15.07
C SER A 9 8.69 8.44 14.55
N TYR A 10 9.48 7.39 14.41
CA TYR A 10 8.94 6.04 14.27
C TYR A 10 8.69 5.48 15.66
N THR A 11 7.64 4.68 15.80
CA THR A 11 7.37 3.94 17.02
C THR A 11 8.49 2.94 17.25
N LEU A 12 9.03 2.91 18.46
CA LEU A 12 9.98 1.89 18.87
C LEU A 12 9.20 0.57 19.04
N LEU A 13 9.20 -0.24 17.99
CA LEU A 13 8.49 -1.52 17.91
C LEU A 13 9.48 -2.61 17.54
N SER A 14 9.42 -3.78 18.17
CA SER A 14 10.24 -4.93 17.79
C SER A 14 9.75 -5.56 16.48
N ASN A 15 10.63 -6.30 15.78
CA ASN A 15 10.23 -7.05 14.58
C ASN A 15 9.21 -8.15 14.92
N ASN A 16 9.35 -8.80 16.08
CA ASN A 16 8.43 -9.87 16.48
C ASN A 16 7.03 -9.33 16.80
N GLU A 17 6.95 -8.15 17.43
CA GLU A 17 5.70 -7.46 17.70
C GLU A 17 5.02 -7.00 16.40
N LEU A 18 5.82 -6.48 15.47
CA LEU A 18 5.33 -6.13 14.14
C LEU A 18 4.76 -7.37 13.42
N ASP A 19 5.46 -8.49 13.43
CA ASP A 19 5.01 -9.74 12.80
C ASP A 19 3.70 -10.26 13.43
N LEU A 20 3.55 -10.13 14.75
CA LEU A 20 2.32 -10.49 15.45
C LEU A 20 1.14 -9.60 15.04
N LEU A 21 1.36 -8.28 14.94
CA LEU A 21 0.35 -7.34 14.46
C LEU A 21 -0.06 -7.65 13.01
N VAL A 22 0.91 -7.92 12.14
CA VAL A 22 0.66 -8.28 10.74
C VAL A 22 -0.11 -9.60 10.63
N ARG A 23 0.25 -10.62 11.41
CA ARG A 23 -0.49 -11.89 11.50
C ARG A 23 -1.93 -11.68 11.94
N THR A 24 -2.13 -10.88 12.98
CA THR A 24 -3.46 -10.57 13.51
C THR A 24 -4.30 -9.84 12.47
N PHE A 25 -3.73 -8.83 11.81
CA PHE A 25 -4.37 -8.11 10.72
C PHE A 25 -4.76 -9.03 9.56
N LYS A 26 -3.83 -9.90 9.12
CA LYS A 26 -4.07 -10.86 8.04
C LYS A 26 -5.15 -11.89 8.37
N ARG A 27 -5.28 -12.30 9.64
CA ARG A 27 -6.38 -13.16 10.09
C ARG A 27 -7.75 -12.47 9.94
N HIS A 28 -7.82 -11.16 10.17
CA HIS A 28 -9.06 -10.39 9.98
C HIS A 28 -9.32 -10.02 8.52
N LYS A 29 -8.26 -9.77 7.74
CA LYS A 29 -8.34 -9.40 6.33
C LYS A 29 -7.22 -10.05 5.53
N LEU A 30 -7.49 -11.25 5.01
CA LEU A 30 -6.53 -12.09 4.30
C LEU A 30 -6.00 -11.41 3.02
N GLU A 31 -6.90 -10.83 2.24
CA GLU A 31 -6.57 -10.27 0.92
C GLU A 31 -6.00 -8.85 0.93
N SER A 32 -5.97 -8.18 2.10
CA SER A 32 -5.45 -6.81 2.14
C SER A 32 -3.94 -6.77 1.89
N GLY A 33 -3.56 -5.86 0.98
CA GLY A 33 -2.17 -5.57 0.66
C GLY A 33 -1.50 -4.56 1.60
N PHE A 34 -0.28 -4.19 1.23
CA PHE A 34 0.60 -3.29 1.97
C PHE A 34 -0.09 -1.97 2.39
N CYS A 35 -0.80 -1.29 1.47
CA CYS A 35 -1.41 0.01 1.75
C CYS A 35 -2.48 -0.06 2.85
N TYR A 36 -3.28 -1.13 2.87
CA TYR A 36 -4.31 -1.34 3.89
C TYR A 36 -3.70 -1.63 5.26
N LEU A 37 -2.64 -2.43 5.30
CA LEU A 37 -1.88 -2.68 6.53
C LEU A 37 -1.24 -1.40 7.06
N LEU A 38 -0.64 -0.59 6.19
CA LEU A 38 -0.05 0.69 6.56
C LEU A 38 -1.10 1.62 7.19
N GLY A 39 -2.25 1.78 6.54
CA GLY A 39 -3.36 2.58 7.06
C GLY A 39 -3.91 2.04 8.39
N HIS A 40 -3.96 0.72 8.56
CA HIS A 40 -4.36 0.10 9.83
C HIS A 40 -3.41 0.46 10.97
N LEU A 41 -2.10 0.34 10.75
CA LEU A 41 -1.08 0.71 11.73
C LEU A 41 -1.14 2.21 12.06
N TRP A 42 -1.31 3.07 11.05
CA TRP A 42 -1.43 4.51 11.26
C TRP A 42 -2.67 4.89 12.07
N ARG A 43 -3.81 4.24 11.83
CA ARG A 43 -5.03 4.44 12.63
C ARG A 43 -4.82 4.02 14.09
N GLN A 44 -3.93 3.07 14.36
CA GLN A 44 -3.52 2.67 15.72
C GLN A 44 -2.45 3.60 16.33
N GLY A 45 -2.05 4.67 15.63
CA GLY A 45 -0.97 5.56 16.07
C GLY A 45 0.44 4.96 15.94
N ILE A 46 0.55 3.80 15.28
CA ILE A 46 1.80 3.07 15.11
C ILE A 46 2.43 3.49 13.78
N ARG A 47 3.61 4.12 13.86
CA ARG A 47 4.34 4.59 12.69
C ARG A 47 5.63 3.80 12.52
N VAL A 48 5.67 2.97 11.48
CA VAL A 48 6.78 2.06 11.19
C VAL A 48 7.36 2.36 9.82
N GLN A 49 8.66 2.14 9.65
CA GLN A 49 9.32 2.28 8.35
C GLN A 49 8.72 1.30 7.33
N HIS A 50 8.48 1.76 6.10
CA HIS A 50 7.92 0.93 5.03
C HIS A 50 8.74 -0.36 4.80
N LYS A 51 10.08 -0.27 4.86
CA LYS A 51 10.97 -1.42 4.69
C LYS A 51 10.70 -2.53 5.69
N ARG A 52 10.41 -2.19 6.95
CA ARG A 52 10.12 -3.17 8.01
C ARG A 52 8.77 -3.83 7.80
N ILE A 53 7.77 -3.06 7.39
CA ILE A 53 6.44 -3.60 7.05
C ILE A 53 6.54 -4.57 5.86
N TRP A 54 7.33 -4.24 4.84
CA TRP A 54 7.60 -5.13 3.71
C TRP A 54 8.29 -6.43 4.13
N GLN A 55 9.30 -6.34 5.00
CA GLN A 55 10.00 -7.52 5.54
C GLN A 55 9.05 -8.39 6.36
N SER A 56 8.25 -7.77 7.23
CA SER A 56 7.24 -8.46 8.05
C SER A 56 6.18 -9.17 7.20
N LEU A 57 5.63 -8.49 6.18
CA LEU A 57 4.71 -9.10 5.22
C LEU A 57 5.33 -10.30 4.49
N ARG A 58 6.60 -10.19 4.08
CA ARG A 58 7.31 -11.31 3.45
C ARG A 58 7.61 -12.45 4.43
N HIS A 59 7.69 -12.18 5.73
CA HIS A 59 7.87 -13.23 6.74
C HIS A 59 6.56 -13.93 7.04
N VAL A 60 5.46 -13.18 7.13
CA VAL A 60 4.14 -13.66 7.53
C VAL A 60 3.36 -14.28 6.37
N ASP A 61 3.41 -13.69 5.17
CA ASP A 61 2.52 -14.00 4.05
C ASP A 61 3.26 -14.03 2.70
N ARG A 62 4.17 -14.98 2.53
CA ARG A 62 4.92 -15.17 1.27
C ARG A 62 4.00 -15.52 0.10
N LEU A 63 2.98 -16.34 0.35
CA LEU A 63 2.08 -16.82 -0.69
C LEU A 63 1.12 -15.71 -1.14
N GLY A 64 0.48 -15.00 -0.21
CA GLY A 64 -0.40 -13.88 -0.52
C GLY A 64 0.33 -12.74 -1.22
N GLN A 65 1.59 -12.49 -0.87
CA GLN A 65 2.44 -11.52 -1.59
C GLN A 65 2.65 -11.93 -3.05
N ARG A 66 3.03 -13.19 -3.33
CA ARG A 66 3.19 -13.69 -4.71
C ARG A 66 1.89 -13.68 -5.50
N LEU A 67 0.77 -13.98 -4.87
CA LEU A 67 -0.54 -13.94 -5.51
C LEU A 67 -0.94 -12.50 -5.87
N GLN A 68 -0.72 -11.54 -4.96
CA GLN A 68 -0.95 -10.13 -5.25
C GLN A 68 -0.03 -9.59 -6.35
N GLU A 69 1.25 -9.98 -6.36
CA GLU A 69 2.21 -9.60 -7.42
C GLU A 69 1.74 -10.07 -8.80
N ARG A 70 1.13 -11.27 -8.88
CA ARG A 70 0.55 -11.80 -10.12
C ARG A 70 -0.75 -11.10 -10.52
N CYS A 71 -1.53 -10.64 -9.55
CA CYS A 71 -2.77 -9.90 -9.76
C CYS A 71 -2.55 -8.39 -9.89
N VAL A 72 -1.31 -7.89 -9.97
CA VAL A 72 -1.04 -6.47 -10.16
C VAL A 72 -1.77 -6.00 -11.41
N ILE A 73 -2.58 -4.96 -11.22
CA ILE A 73 -3.38 -4.31 -12.27
C ILE A 73 -2.45 -4.03 -13.45
N GLN A 74 -2.75 -4.61 -14.61
CA GLN A 74 -2.04 -4.28 -15.83
C GLN A 74 -2.36 -2.84 -16.21
N CYS A 75 -1.47 -1.91 -15.81
CA CYS A 75 -1.55 -0.53 -16.25
C CYS A 75 -1.37 -0.50 -17.77
N ARG A 76 -2.36 0.05 -18.49
CA ARG A 76 -2.26 0.24 -19.93
C ARG A 76 -1.18 1.28 -20.24
N VAL A 77 -0.19 0.88 -21.02
CA VAL A 77 0.80 1.81 -21.57
C VAL A 77 0.18 2.48 -22.79
N TYR A 78 -0.21 3.74 -22.65
CA TYR A 78 -0.74 4.52 -23.77
C TYR A 78 0.43 5.13 -24.57
N ARG A 79 0.54 4.74 -25.85
CA ARG A 79 1.45 5.40 -26.80
C ARG A 79 0.63 6.36 -27.67
N ILE A 80 0.84 7.65 -27.48
CA ILE A 80 0.00 8.69 -28.08
C ILE A 80 0.87 9.55 -28.98
N LYS A 81 0.39 9.86 -30.17
CA LYS A 81 1.14 10.65 -31.17
C LYS A 81 1.30 12.14 -30.80
N ARG A 82 0.47 12.68 -29.89
CA ARG A 82 0.44 14.10 -29.50
C ARG A 82 0.13 14.27 -28.00
N SER A 83 0.65 15.33 -27.39
CA SER A 83 0.66 15.61 -25.95
C SER A 83 -0.72 15.65 -25.25
N ASN A 84 -1.82 15.88 -25.98
CA ASN A 84 -3.16 16.02 -25.39
C ASN A 84 -4.16 14.91 -25.76
N ALA A 85 -3.75 13.88 -26.51
CA ALA A 85 -4.72 12.88 -26.99
C ALA A 85 -5.21 11.87 -25.93
N LEU A 86 -4.58 11.79 -24.74
CA LEU A 86 -5.10 10.97 -23.63
C LEU A 86 -6.33 11.60 -22.96
N TRP A 87 -6.39 12.94 -22.94
CA TRP A 87 -7.42 13.71 -22.23
C TRP A 87 -8.82 13.55 -22.84
N HIS A 88 -8.93 12.96 -24.03
CA HIS A 88 -10.21 12.73 -24.71
C HIS A 88 -11.01 11.51 -24.19
N ILE A 89 -10.49 10.74 -23.22
CA ILE A 89 -11.21 9.59 -22.66
C ILE A 89 -12.29 10.00 -21.62
N ASP A 90 -12.46 11.29 -21.31
CA ASP A 90 -13.50 11.70 -20.36
C ASP A 90 -14.33 12.91 -20.79
N ARG A 91 -15.03 12.78 -21.91
CA ARG A 91 -16.23 13.58 -22.17
C ARG A 91 -17.27 12.75 -22.91
N HIS A 92 -18.30 12.32 -22.16
CA HIS A 92 -19.58 11.78 -22.64
C HIS A 92 -19.58 10.36 -23.26
N HIS A 93 -19.63 9.33 -22.41
CA HIS A 93 -20.37 8.09 -22.69
C HIS A 93 -21.67 8.07 -21.87
N LYS A 94 -22.46 9.15 -21.93
CA LYS A 94 -23.79 9.21 -21.29
C LYS A 94 -24.97 9.17 -22.27
N LEU A 95 -24.77 9.30 -23.58
CA LEU A 95 -25.84 9.23 -24.57
C LEU A 95 -25.24 8.88 -25.95
N ILE A 96 -25.31 7.61 -26.38
CA ILE A 96 -25.78 7.12 -27.70
C ILE A 96 -26.21 5.66 -27.49
#